data_AF-A0A258SRZ9-F1
#
_entry.id   AF-A0A258SRZ9-F1
#
_cell.length_a   1.000
_cell.length_b   1.000
_cell.length_c   1.000
_cell.angle_alpha   90.00
_cell.angle_beta   90.00
_cell.angle_gamma   90.00
#
_symmetry.space_group_name_H-M   'P 1'
#
loop_
_entity.id
_entity.type
_entity.pdbx_description
1 polymer ?
#
loop_
_entity_poly.entity_id
_entity_poly.type
_entity_poly.pdbx_seq_one_letter_code
_entity_poly.pdbx_strand_id
1 'polypeptide(L)'
;MGQPLSMDLRRRLLAAIDAGMSCRSAAARFGVAPSTAIRWLAQRRETGSFAPKPQGGDMRSRRIEERRTEILAVWEARKDISLEELRLALI
;
A
#
# COMPACT_ATOMS: atom_id res chain seq x y z
N MET A 1 11.29 -6.04 -0.45
CA MET A 1 9.85 -6.28 -0.67
C MET A 1 9.66 -6.67 -2.12
N GLY A 2 8.85 -7.68 -2.42
CA GLY A 2 8.65 -8.13 -3.81
C GLY A 2 7.85 -7.12 -4.63
N GLN A 3 8.26 -6.86 -5.87
CA GLN A 3 7.53 -6.00 -6.79
C GLN A 3 6.18 -6.63 -7.17
N PRO A 4 5.10 -5.85 -7.26
CA PRO A 4 3.81 -6.37 -7.69
C PRO A 4 3.87 -6.74 -9.18
N LEU A 5 3.19 -7.82 -9.55
CA LEU A 5 2.97 -8.15 -10.96
C LEU A 5 2.26 -7.00 -11.68
N SER A 6 2.66 -6.77 -12.95
CA SER A 6 2.28 -5.62 -13.76
C SER A 6 0.77 -5.49 -13.97
N MET A 7 0.30 -4.26 -14.15
CA MET A 7 -1.13 -3.99 -14.39
C MET A 7 -1.65 -4.59 -15.69
N ASP A 8 -0.82 -4.62 -16.72
CA ASP A 8 -1.17 -5.25 -17.99
C ASP A 8 -1.44 -6.76 -17.83
N LEU A 9 -0.60 -7.47 -17.06
CA LEU A 9 -0.79 -8.89 -16.77
C LEU A 9 -2.12 -9.14 -16.03
N ARG A 10 -2.42 -8.31 -15.02
CA ARG A 10 -3.69 -8.39 -14.27
C ARG A 10 -4.89 -8.19 -15.17
N ARG A 11 -4.84 -7.15 -16.01
CA ARG A 11 -5.94 -6.80 -16.94
C ARG A 11 -6.19 -7.92 -17.93
N ARG A 12 -5.16 -8.47 -18.56
CA ARG A 12 -5.30 -9.58 -19.52
C ARG A 12 -5.84 -10.85 -18.87
N LEU A 13 -5.36 -11.17 -17.66
CA LEU A 13 -5.85 -12.33 -16.90
C LEU A 13 -7.33 -12.17 -16.55
N LEU A 14 -7.75 -11.01 -16.04
CA LEU A 14 -9.14 -10.76 -15.67
C LEU A 14 -10.06 -10.72 -16.89
N ALA A 15 -9.62 -10.14 -18.01
CA ALA A 15 -10.37 -10.16 -19.26
C ALA A 15 -10.62 -11.60 -19.77
N ALA A 16 -9.65 -12.50 -19.58
CA ALA A 16 -9.83 -13.92 -19.92
C ALA A 16 -10.87 -14.60 -19.02
N ILE A 17 -10.92 -14.24 -17.73
CA ILE A 17 -11.96 -14.71 -16.81
C ILE A 17 -13.33 -14.17 -17.23
N ASP A 18 -13.41 -12.89 -17.60
CA ASP A 18 -14.65 -12.27 -18.09
C ASP A 18 -15.15 -12.92 -19.39
N ALA A 19 -14.23 -13.41 -20.22
CA ALA A 19 -14.52 -14.21 -21.41
C ALA A 19 -14.91 -15.66 -21.11
N GLY A 20 -15.12 -16.04 -19.84
CA GLY A 20 -15.64 -17.34 -19.43
C GLY A 20 -14.59 -18.34 -18.92
N MET A 21 -13.30 -17.99 -18.85
CA MET A 21 -12.32 -18.90 -18.25
C MET A 21 -12.45 -18.97 -16.72
N SER A 22 -12.23 -20.15 -16.17
CA SER A 22 -12.03 -20.29 -14.73
C SER A 22 -10.76 -19.55 -14.26
N CYS A 23 -10.70 -19.16 -12.98
CA CYS A 23 -9.49 -18.57 -12.40
C CYS A 23 -8.26 -19.47 -12.58
N ARG A 24 -8.44 -20.81 -12.46
CA ARG A 24 -7.33 -21.77 -12.58
C ARG A 24 -6.81 -21.86 -14.02
N SER A 25 -7.70 -21.91 -15.01
CA SER A 25 -7.31 -21.95 -16.42
C SER A 25 -6.67 -20.64 -16.87
N ALA A 26 -7.21 -19.48 -16.44
CA ALA A 26 -6.58 -18.18 -16.70
C ALA A 26 -5.19 -18.08 -16.05
N ALA A 27 -5.06 -18.50 -14.79
CA ALA A 27 -3.78 -18.54 -14.08
C ALA A 27 -2.72 -19.39 -14.83
N ALA A 28 -3.10 -20.60 -15.27
CA ALA A 28 -2.24 -21.46 -16.07
C ALA A 28 -1.83 -20.80 -17.40
N ARG A 29 -2.78 -20.18 -18.11
CA ARG A 29 -2.53 -19.48 -19.39
C ARG A 29 -1.52 -18.33 -19.26
N PHE A 30 -1.55 -17.61 -18.14
CA PHE A 30 -0.71 -16.42 -17.93
C PHE A 30 0.50 -16.66 -17.03
N GLY A 31 0.76 -17.91 -16.62
CA GLY A 31 1.93 -18.26 -15.79
C GLY A 31 1.87 -17.66 -14.37
N VAL A 32 0.67 -17.51 -13.81
CA VAL A 32 0.45 -16.95 -12.48
C VAL A 32 -0.08 -18.03 -11.55
N ALA A 33 0.22 -17.96 -10.25
CA ALA A 33 -0.36 -18.88 -9.28
C ALA A 33 -1.91 -18.74 -9.23
N PRO A 34 -2.68 -19.84 -9.15
CA PRO A 34 -4.15 -19.78 -9.08
C PRO A 34 -4.70 -18.92 -7.94
N SER A 35 -4.03 -18.92 -6.78
CA SER A 35 -4.38 -18.09 -5.63
C SER A 35 -4.29 -16.59 -5.93
N THR A 36 -3.32 -16.17 -6.75
CA THR A 36 -3.16 -14.78 -7.17
C THR A 36 -4.29 -14.34 -8.10
N ALA A 37 -4.68 -15.19 -9.06
CA ALA A 37 -5.84 -14.93 -9.93
C ALA A 37 -7.14 -14.78 -9.13
N ILE A 38 -7.36 -15.67 -8.16
CA ILE A 38 -8.51 -15.61 -7.24
C ILE A 38 -8.50 -14.30 -6.45
N ARG A 39 -7.35 -13.90 -5.89
CA ARG A 39 -7.21 -12.63 -5.15
C ARG A 39 -7.51 -11.41 -6.00
N TRP A 40 -7.04 -11.36 -7.26
CA TRP A 40 -7.34 -10.23 -8.15
C TRP A 40 -8.82 -10.14 -8.50
N LEU A 41 -9.48 -11.28 -8.76
CA LEU A 41 -10.91 -11.31 -9.02
C LEU A 41 -11.72 -10.89 -7.80
N ALA A 42 -11.36 -11.37 -6.60
CA ALA A 42 -11.98 -10.98 -5.35
C ALA A 42 -11.83 -9.46 -5.10
N GLN A 43 -10.61 -8.94 -5.23
CA GLN A 43 -10.35 -7.50 -5.07
C GLN A 43 -11.18 -6.66 -6.04
N ARG A 44 -11.31 -7.07 -7.31
CA ARG A 44 -12.14 -6.38 -8.30
C ARG A 44 -13.61 -6.41 -7.91
N ARG A 45 -14.12 -7.52 -7.38
CA ARG A 45 -15.52 -7.65 -6.94
C ARG A 45 -15.81 -6.79 -5.71
N GLU A 46 -14.87 -6.74 -4.76
CA GLU A 46 -15.03 -5.99 -3.51
C GLU A 46 -14.86 -4.48 -3.70
N THR A 47 -13.92 -4.06 -4.54
CA THR A 47 -13.47 -2.64 -4.60
C THR A 47 -13.63 -2.00 -5.97
N GLY A 48 -14.02 -2.77 -7.00
CA GLY A 48 -13.98 -2.34 -8.40
C GLY A 48 -12.57 -2.28 -9.01
N SER A 49 -11.51 -2.43 -8.19
CA SER A 49 -10.12 -2.31 -8.61
C SER A 49 -9.35 -3.62 -8.40
N PHE A 50 -8.35 -3.84 -9.25
CA PHE A 50 -7.36 -4.91 -9.10
C PHE A 50 -5.94 -4.35 -9.11
N ALA A 51 -5.79 -3.04 -8.90
CA ALA A 51 -4.50 -2.40 -8.76
C ALA A 51 -3.76 -2.91 -7.51
N PRO A 52 -2.41 -3.01 -7.55
CA PRO A 52 -1.66 -3.31 -6.34
C PRO A 52 -1.96 -2.26 -5.27
N LYS A 53 -2.08 -2.73 -4.02
CA LYS A 53 -2.12 -1.81 -2.88
C LYS A 53 -0.77 -1.08 -2.79
N PRO A 54 -0.75 0.17 -2.28
CA PRO A 54 0.49 0.86 -1.94
C PRO A 54 1.41 -0.06 -1.14
N GLN A 55 2.67 -0.16 -1.56
CA GLN A 55 3.70 -0.94 -0.87
C GLN A 55 4.66 0.01 -0.17
N GLY A 56 4.97 -0.26 1.10
CA GLY A 56 5.83 0.59 1.90
C GLY A 56 5.14 1.87 2.36
N GLY A 57 5.93 2.91 2.61
CA GLY A 57 5.48 4.13 3.27
C GLY A 57 5.64 4.08 4.79
N ASP A 58 5.43 5.23 5.41
CA ASP A 58 5.53 5.36 6.85
C ASP A 58 4.31 4.75 7.54
N MET A 59 4.57 3.72 8.37
CA MET A 59 3.54 3.03 9.15
C MET A 59 3.63 3.36 10.64
N ARG A 60 4.59 4.19 11.06
CA ARG A 60 4.98 4.35 12.47
C ARG A 60 4.94 5.80 12.96
N SER A 61 4.98 6.80 12.10
CA SER A 61 4.98 8.21 12.51
C SER A 61 3.65 8.74 13.00
N ARG A 62 2.53 7.99 12.93
CA ARG A 62 1.21 8.51 13.31
C ARG A 62 1.23 9.25 14.65
N ARG A 63 1.85 8.67 15.68
CA ARG A 63 1.97 9.27 17.01
C ARG A 63 2.78 10.57 17.04
N ILE A 64 3.77 10.69 16.16
CA ILE A 64 4.59 11.91 16.00
C ILE A 64 3.78 12.97 15.24
N GLU A 65 3.10 12.59 14.16
CA GLU A 65 2.25 13.48 13.37
C GLU A 65 1.08 14.05 14.18
N GLU A 66 0.49 13.27 15.09
CA GLU A 66 -0.54 13.75 16.03
C GLU A 66 -0.06 14.94 16.88
N ARG A 67 1.25 15.00 17.18
CA ARG A 67 1.88 16.08 17.96
C ARG A 67 2.61 17.11 17.11
N ARG A 68 2.44 17.07 15.78
CA ARG A 68 3.15 17.91 14.83
C ARG A 68 3.12 19.40 15.20
N THR A 69 1.95 19.92 15.56
CA THR A 69 1.78 21.34 15.89
C THR A 69 2.58 21.74 17.14
N GLU A 70 2.57 20.92 18.19
CA GLU A 70 3.34 21.16 19.42
C GLU A 70 4.85 21.12 19.14
N ILE A 71 5.30 20.08 18.43
CA ILE A 71 6.71 19.89 18.05
C ILE A 71 7.21 21.11 17.27
N LEU A 72 6.45 21.52 16.25
CA LEU A 72 6.82 22.66 15.41
C LEU A 72 6.76 23.98 16.17
N ALA A 73 5.82 24.18 17.09
CA ALA A 73 5.75 25.40 17.90
C ALA A 73 6.98 25.57 18.81
N VAL A 74 7.44 24.49 19.46
CA VAL A 74 8.65 24.52 20.30
C VAL A 74 9.89 24.80 19.45
N TRP A 75 9.98 24.19 18.28
CA TRP A 75 11.08 24.44 17.34
C TRP A 75 11.04 25.86 16.76
N GLU A 76 9.87 26.39 16.43
CA GLU A 76 9.73 27.77 15.93
C GLU A 76 10.19 28.80 16.97
N ALA A 77 9.83 28.59 18.24
CA ALA A 77 10.24 29.47 19.33
C ALA A 77 11.76 29.40 19.63
N ARG A 78 12.40 28.26 19.34
CA ARG A 78 13.81 28.00 19.61
C ARG A 78 14.44 27.21 18.46
N LYS A 79 14.83 27.91 17.40
CA LYS A 79 15.33 27.30 16.15
C LYS A 79 16.59 26.46 16.32
N ASP A 80 17.35 26.70 17.38
CA ASP A 80 18.58 26.02 17.77
C ASP A 80 18.38 24.92 18.81
N ILE A 81 17.14 24.59 19.19
CA ILE A 81 16.85 23.51 20.14
C ILE A 81 17.37 22.16 19.63
N SER A 82 18.07 21.44 20.50
CA SER A 82 18.49 20.06 20.21
C SER A 82 17.33 19.09 20.31
N LEU A 83 17.46 17.90 19.69
CA LEU A 83 16.42 16.86 19.77
C LEU A 83 16.16 16.38 21.20
N GLU A 84 17.18 16.36 22.07
CA GLU A 84 17.03 15.94 23.47
C GLU A 84 16.27 17.00 24.29
N GLU A 85 16.56 18.28 24.09
CA GLU A 85 15.80 19.36 24.71
C GLU A 85 14.35 19.40 24.22
N LEU A 86 14.13 19.18 22.91
CA LEU A 86 12.80 19.06 22.33
C LEU A 86 12.04 17.87 22.92
N ARG A 87 12.71 16.73 23.12
CA ARG A 87 12.15 15.56 23.79
C ARG A 87 11.72 15.89 25.22
N LEU A 88 12.56 16.58 25.99
CA LEU A 88 12.27 17.01 27.36
C LEU A 88 11.12 18.02 27.44
N ALA A 89 11.01 18.92 26.46
CA ALA A 89 9.95 19.94 26.40
C ALA A 89 8.56 19.38 26.06
N LEU A 90 8.50 18.13 25.57
CA LEU A 90 7.28 17.49 25.09
C LEU A 90 6.83 16.32 25.99
N ILE A 91 7.37 16.17 27.20
CA ILE A 91 7.00 15.11 28.17
C ILE A 91 5.67 15.42 28.85
#